data_AF-G1WC20-F1
#
_entry.id   AF-G1WC20-F1
#
_cell.length_a   1.000
_cell.length_b   1.000
_cell.length_c   1.000
_cell.angle_alpha   90.00
_cell.angle_beta   90.00
_cell.angle_gamma   90.00
#
_symmetry.space_group_name_H-M   'P 1'
#
loop_
_entity.id
_entity.type
_entity.pdbx_description
1 polymer ?
#
loop_
_entity_poly.entity_id
_entity_poly.type
_entity_poly.pdbx_seq_one_letter_code
_entity_poly.pdbx_strand_id
1 'polypeptide(L)'
;MKKINRLTLVLTLMAAGLFAGCASDEEATRENQKITLDGSHFKFTEVAYQADQAVTRAAASVKPTTVDLGDGLEAEVSVTPDAPTGKTRAVDPISDGKYTILAFDPTTHDLQGKLEGSVTGGVFTPDAGQKLLLD
;
A
#
# COMPACT_ATOMS: atom_id res chain seq x y z
N MET A 1 -15.42 -13.35 -81.21
CA MET A 1 -16.01 -12.36 -80.26
C MET A 1 -16.74 -13.13 -79.16
N LYS A 2 -16.13 -13.23 -77.98
CA LYS A 2 -16.57 -14.09 -76.87
C LYS A 2 -17.73 -13.39 -76.16
N LYS A 3 -18.94 -13.97 -76.21
CA LYS A 3 -20.14 -13.41 -75.57
C LYS A 3 -19.98 -13.50 -74.05
N ILE A 4 -19.62 -12.39 -73.42
CA ILE A 4 -19.54 -12.29 -71.95
C ILE A 4 -20.96 -12.44 -71.43
N ASN A 5 -21.22 -13.57 -70.77
CA ASN A 5 -22.51 -13.90 -70.19
C ASN A 5 -22.78 -12.93 -69.03
N ARG A 6 -23.83 -12.10 -69.16
CA ARG A 6 -24.17 -11.06 -68.16
C ARG A 6 -24.42 -11.65 -66.76
N LEU A 7 -24.79 -12.93 -66.69
CA LEU A 7 -24.95 -13.65 -65.43
C LEU A 7 -23.61 -13.83 -64.67
N THR A 8 -22.50 -13.93 -65.39
CA THR A 8 -21.16 -14.11 -64.79
C THR A 8 -20.60 -12.80 -64.24
N LEU A 9 -20.98 -11.66 -64.82
CA LEU A 9 -20.57 -10.32 -64.34
C LEU A 9 -21.26 -9.95 -63.01
N VAL A 10 -22.52 -10.36 -62.84
CA VAL A 10 -23.32 -10.08 -61.63
C VAL A 10 -22.83 -10.91 -60.45
N LEU A 11 -22.40 -12.16 -60.68
CA LEU A 11 -21.90 -13.03 -59.62
C LEU A 11 -20.56 -12.55 -59.03
N THR A 12 -19.71 -11.91 -59.85
CA THR A 12 -18.41 -11.38 -59.40
C THR A 12 -18.51 -10.06 -58.65
N LEU A 13 -19.60 -9.29 -58.80
CA LEU A 13 -19.76 -8.00 -58.12
C LEU A 13 -20.25 -8.14 -56.66
N MET A 14 -20.85 -9.29 -56.31
CA MET A 14 -21.31 -9.59 -54.94
C MET A 14 -20.21 -10.08 -53.99
N ALA A 15 -19.01 -10.39 -54.49
CA ALA A 15 -17.90 -10.91 -53.70
C ALA A 15 -16.95 -9.83 -53.13
N ALA A 16 -17.21 -8.55 -53.40
CA ALA A 16 -16.34 -7.43 -53.01
C ALA A 16 -16.88 -6.57 -51.86
N GLY A 17 -17.81 -7.09 -51.04
CA GLY A 17 -18.61 -6.27 -50.12
C GLY A 17 -18.46 -6.52 -48.63
N LEU A 18 -17.53 -7.36 -48.14
CA LEU A 18 -17.48 -7.72 -46.71
C LEU A 18 -16.06 -7.72 -46.15
N PHE A 19 -15.35 -6.60 -46.25
CA PHE A 19 -14.15 -6.31 -45.44
C PHE A 19 -14.05 -4.82 -45.09
N ALA A 20 -15.11 -4.26 -44.50
CA ALA A 20 -15.03 -2.96 -43.84
C ALA A 20 -16.08 -2.90 -42.73
N GLY A 21 -15.65 -3.32 -41.55
CA GLY A 21 -16.44 -3.27 -40.34
C GLY A 21 -15.53 -3.71 -39.20
N CYS A 22 -14.47 -2.93 -38.95
CA CYS A 22 -14.06 -2.77 -37.56
C CYS A 22 -15.35 -2.47 -36.81
N ALA A 23 -15.80 -3.40 -35.97
CA ALA A 23 -16.49 -2.96 -34.77
C ALA A 23 -15.44 -2.07 -34.09
N SER A 24 -15.52 -0.77 -34.36
CA SER A 24 -15.24 0.17 -33.29
C SER A 24 -16.19 -0.28 -32.20
N ASP A 25 -15.65 -0.87 -31.14
CA ASP A 25 -16.31 -0.78 -29.87
C ASP A 25 -16.46 0.73 -29.63
N GLU A 26 -17.59 1.27 -30.11
CA GLU A 26 -18.15 2.48 -29.56
C GLU A 26 -18.47 2.09 -28.11
N GLU A 27 -17.45 2.18 -27.25
CA GLU A 27 -17.65 2.45 -25.85
C GLU A 27 -18.39 3.77 -25.80
N ALA A 28 -19.71 3.66 -25.94
CA ALA A 28 -20.65 4.70 -25.65
C ALA A 28 -20.24 5.22 -24.28
N THR A 29 -19.81 6.48 -24.30
CA THR A 29 -19.47 7.35 -23.18
C THR A 29 -20.50 7.20 -22.06
N ARG A 30 -20.37 6.16 -21.25
CA ARG A 30 -20.60 6.29 -19.82
C ARG A 30 -19.34 6.97 -19.37
N GLU A 31 -19.45 8.24 -19.00
CA GLU A 31 -18.39 8.94 -18.31
C GLU A 31 -17.88 8.01 -17.20
N ASN A 32 -16.72 7.44 -17.49
CA ASN A 32 -16.06 6.45 -16.67
C ASN A 32 -15.56 7.27 -15.48
N GLN A 33 -16.35 7.36 -14.41
CA GLN A 33 -16.02 8.09 -13.19
C GLN A 33 -14.94 7.34 -12.42
N LYS A 34 -13.85 6.99 -13.11
CA LYS A 34 -12.71 6.33 -12.53
C LYS A 34 -11.97 7.34 -11.67
N ILE A 35 -11.81 7.01 -10.39
CA ILE A 35 -11.07 7.87 -9.46
C ILE A 35 -9.59 7.71 -9.80
N THR A 36 -8.96 8.80 -10.23
CA THR A 36 -7.51 8.85 -10.45
C THR A 36 -6.83 9.25 -9.15
N LEU A 37 -6.07 8.33 -8.57
CA LEU A 37 -5.20 8.59 -7.42
C LEU A 37 -3.76 8.77 -7.89
N ASP A 38 -3.12 9.81 -7.36
CA ASP A 38 -1.71 10.13 -7.55
C ASP A 38 -1.00 10.33 -6.20
N GLY A 39 0.28 10.67 -6.23
CA GLY A 39 1.08 10.84 -5.02
C GLY A 39 0.55 11.86 -4.01
N SER A 40 -0.21 12.86 -4.45
CA SER A 40 -0.80 13.88 -3.56
C SER A 40 -1.90 13.33 -2.66
N HIS A 41 -2.47 12.18 -3.02
CA HIS A 41 -3.52 11.51 -2.28
C HIS A 41 -2.99 10.67 -1.10
N PHE A 42 -1.67 10.47 -1.02
CA PHE A 42 -1.04 9.64 -0.01
C PHE A 42 -0.14 10.49 0.89
N LYS A 43 -0.53 10.62 2.16
CA LYS A 43 0.29 11.26 3.20
C LYS A 43 0.62 10.24 4.27
N PHE A 44 1.91 9.96 4.42
CA PHE A 44 2.42 9.14 5.51
C PHE A 44 2.83 10.06 6.65
N THR A 45 2.36 9.77 7.86
CA THR A 45 2.78 10.49 9.07
C THR A 45 3.07 9.44 10.11
N GLU A 46 4.31 9.43 10.58
CA GLU A 46 4.69 8.54 11.65
C GLU A 46 4.22 9.11 12.98
N VAL A 47 3.66 8.26 13.82
CA VAL A 47 3.37 8.59 15.21
C VAL A 47 4.35 7.86 16.09
N ALA A 48 4.85 8.56 17.10
CA ALA A 48 5.72 7.93 18.09
C ALA A 48 5.01 6.70 18.67
N TYR A 49 5.75 5.60 18.83
CA TYR A 49 5.26 4.48 19.63
C TYR A 49 4.89 5.01 21.02
N GLN A 50 3.59 5.03 21.29
CA GLN A 50 3.04 5.27 22.61
C GLN A 50 3.07 3.90 23.25
N ALA A 51 4.16 3.58 23.97
CA ALA A 51 4.12 2.46 24.89
C ALA A 51 2.83 2.62 25.70
N ASP A 52 2.07 1.53 25.86
CA ASP A 52 1.03 1.49 26.87
C ASP A 52 1.62 2.14 28.11
N GLN A 53 0.88 3.08 28.71
CA GLN A 53 1.28 3.58 30.00
C GLN A 53 1.46 2.33 30.83
N ALA A 54 2.72 2.01 31.14
CA ALA A 54 3.00 1.02 32.13
C ALA A 54 2.15 1.50 33.29
N VAL A 55 1.24 0.65 33.75
CA VAL A 55 0.81 0.71 35.13
C VAL A 55 2.11 0.40 35.87
N THR A 56 3.00 1.38 35.92
CA THR A 56 4.06 1.45 36.87
C THR A 56 3.24 1.42 38.14
N ARG A 57 3.24 0.27 38.83
CA ARG A 57 3.48 0.33 40.26
C ARG A 57 4.60 1.35 40.33
N ALA A 58 4.26 2.56 40.77
CA ALA A 58 5.21 3.64 40.96
C ALA A 58 6.49 3.01 41.48
N ALA A 59 7.65 3.50 41.03
CA ALA A 59 8.94 3.15 41.59
C ALA A 59 8.87 3.26 43.12
N ALA A 60 8.34 2.25 43.77
CA ALA A 60 8.33 2.06 45.18
C ALA A 60 9.77 1.65 45.36
N SER A 61 10.57 2.61 45.81
CA SER A 61 11.91 2.34 46.33
C SER A 61 11.82 1.01 47.07
N VAL A 62 12.38 -0.04 46.47
CA VAL A 62 12.36 -1.37 47.07
C VAL A 62 13.30 -1.22 48.24
N LYS A 63 12.74 -0.96 49.42
CA LYS A 63 13.52 -0.74 50.62
C LYS A 63 14.41 -1.98 50.79
N PRO A 64 15.73 -1.80 50.98
CA PRO A 64 16.62 -2.92 51.24
C PRO A 64 16.05 -3.78 52.37
N THR A 65 16.02 -5.09 52.15
CA THR A 65 15.52 -6.05 53.15
C THR A 65 16.71 -6.80 53.72
N THR A 66 16.76 -6.90 55.04
CA THR A 66 17.80 -7.65 55.76
C THR A 66 17.34 -9.09 55.95
N VAL A 67 18.22 -10.03 55.63
CA VAL A 67 18.03 -11.48 55.81
C VAL A 67 19.07 -11.97 56.81
N ASP A 68 18.61 -12.59 57.90
CA ASP A 68 19.49 -13.24 58.88
C ASP A 68 20.02 -14.56 58.29
N LEU A 69 21.33 -14.76 58.35
CA LEU A 69 22.02 -15.95 57.87
C LEU A 69 22.46 -16.90 59.01
N GLY A 70 22.21 -16.55 60.27
CA GLY A 70 22.71 -17.25 61.45
C GLY A 70 24.12 -16.81 61.86
N ASP A 71 24.57 -17.27 63.03
CA ASP A 71 25.90 -16.99 63.60
C ASP A 71 26.25 -15.48 63.72
N GLY A 72 25.24 -14.62 63.82
CA GLY A 72 25.40 -13.17 63.89
C GLY A 72 25.68 -12.49 62.54
N LEU A 73 25.44 -13.18 61.41
CA LEU A 73 25.62 -12.64 60.07
C LEU A 73 24.28 -12.24 59.46
N GLU A 74 24.25 -11.07 58.80
CA GLU A 74 23.09 -10.55 58.09
C GLU A 74 23.47 -10.19 56.66
N ALA A 75 22.52 -10.37 55.72
CA ALA A 75 22.66 -9.97 54.32
C ALA A 75 21.60 -8.93 53.95
N GLU A 76 22.03 -7.85 53.30
CA GLU A 76 21.13 -6.85 52.72
C GLU A 76 20.82 -7.20 51.26
N VAL A 77 19.53 -7.26 50.92
CA VAL A 77 19.04 -7.53 49.57
C VAL A 77 18.26 -6.31 49.07
N SER A 78 18.66 -5.77 47.93
CA SER A 78 17.94 -4.70 47.23
C SER A 78 17.74 -5.06 45.76
N VAL A 79 16.65 -4.57 45.16
CA VAL A 79 16.33 -4.77 43.74
C VAL A 79 16.13 -3.40 43.12
N THR A 80 16.95 -3.09 42.12
CA THR A 80 16.79 -1.87 41.32
C THR A 80 16.15 -2.25 39.99
N PRO A 81 15.04 -1.62 39.58
CA PRO A 81 14.48 -1.82 38.25
C PRO A 81 15.50 -1.49 37.16
N ASP A 82 15.51 -2.26 36.08
CA ASP A 82 16.31 -1.92 34.91
C ASP A 82 15.94 -0.53 34.39
N ALA A 83 16.94 0.16 33.82
CA ALA A 83 16.68 1.39 33.12
C ALA A 83 15.64 1.12 32.02
N PRO A 84 14.63 1.98 31.85
CA PRO A 84 13.64 1.80 30.80
C PRO A 84 14.38 1.66 29.46
N THR A 85 14.10 0.57 28.74
CA THR A 85 14.66 0.34 27.41
C THR A 85 14.28 1.51 26.50
N GLY A 86 15.26 2.00 25.74
CA GLY A 86 15.09 3.15 24.86
C GLY A 86 13.92 2.97 23.90
N LYS A 87 13.27 4.08 23.52
CA LYS A 87 12.13 4.07 22.60
C LYS A 87 12.55 3.44 21.27
N THR A 88 11.97 2.30 20.90
CA THR A 88 12.04 1.73 19.54
C THR A 88 11.12 2.55 18.64
N ARG A 89 11.57 3.74 18.24
CA ARG A 89 10.83 4.57 17.28
C ARG A 89 11.08 4.05 15.86
N ALA A 90 10.03 4.02 15.05
CA ALA A 90 10.18 4.12 13.61
C ALA A 90 10.79 5.50 13.28
N VAL A 91 11.58 5.57 12.20
CA VAL A 91 12.26 6.81 11.80
C VAL A 91 11.21 7.79 11.30
N ASP A 92 11.13 8.99 11.90
CA ASP A 92 10.26 10.06 11.40
C ASP A 92 11.06 10.99 10.50
N PRO A 93 10.78 11.06 9.19
CA PRO A 93 9.75 10.32 8.44
C PRO A 93 10.20 8.92 8.00
N ILE A 94 9.23 8.10 7.52
CA ILE A 94 9.49 6.76 6.98
C ILE A 94 10.71 6.76 6.05
N SER A 95 11.53 5.71 6.15
CA SER A 95 12.78 5.56 5.41
C SER A 95 12.65 5.88 3.92
N ASP A 96 13.64 6.59 3.39
CA ASP A 96 13.75 6.79 1.96
C ASP A 96 13.90 5.45 1.23
N GLY A 97 13.21 5.28 0.11
CA GLY A 97 13.22 4.01 -0.62
C GLY A 97 12.16 3.87 -1.69
N LYS A 98 12.11 2.69 -2.31
CA LYS A 98 11.07 2.29 -3.27
C LYS A 98 9.89 1.66 -2.56
N TYR A 99 8.69 2.10 -2.92
CA TYR A 99 7.43 1.65 -2.33
C TYR A 99 6.39 1.36 -3.41
N THR A 100 5.48 0.46 -3.08
CA THR A 100 4.32 0.14 -3.91
C THR A 100 3.06 0.26 -3.06
N ILE A 101 2.14 1.11 -3.49
CA ILE A 101 0.81 1.23 -2.90
C ILE A 101 -0.11 0.27 -3.65
N LEU A 102 -0.81 -0.60 -2.91
CA LEU A 102 -1.74 -1.58 -3.47
C LEU A 102 -3.17 -1.20 -3.08
N ALA A 103 -4.09 -1.26 -4.04
CA ALA A 103 -5.51 -1.03 -3.81
C ALA A 103 -6.27 -2.34 -3.97
N PHE A 104 -7.08 -2.68 -2.98
CA PHE A 104 -7.90 -3.89 -2.95
C PHE A 104 -9.38 -3.54 -2.86
N ASP A 105 -10.23 -4.36 -3.48
CA ASP A 105 -11.67 -4.27 -3.29
C ASP A 105 -12.03 -4.60 -1.83
N PRO A 106 -12.85 -3.79 -1.13
CA PRO A 106 -13.15 -4.01 0.28
C PRO A 106 -14.04 -5.24 0.53
N THR A 107 -14.75 -5.74 -0.49
CA THR A 107 -15.69 -6.87 -0.40
C THR A 107 -15.04 -8.16 -0.87
N THR A 108 -14.41 -8.16 -2.04
CA THR A 108 -13.80 -9.37 -2.64
C THR A 108 -12.34 -9.55 -2.23
N HIS A 109 -11.69 -8.49 -1.74
CA HIS A 109 -10.24 -8.45 -1.46
C HIS A 109 -9.36 -8.69 -2.69
N ASP A 110 -9.90 -8.52 -3.89
CA ASP A 110 -9.13 -8.60 -5.14
C ASP A 110 -8.29 -7.35 -5.34
N LEU A 111 -7.11 -7.50 -5.94
CA LEU A 111 -6.24 -6.39 -6.30
C LEU A 111 -6.85 -5.59 -7.46
N GLN A 112 -7.25 -4.35 -7.18
CA GLN A 112 -7.84 -3.41 -8.15
C GLN A 112 -6.79 -2.55 -8.86
N GLY A 113 -5.62 -2.35 -8.23
CA GLY A 113 -4.53 -1.64 -8.87
C GLY A 113 -3.31 -1.45 -7.97
N LYS A 114 -2.26 -0.89 -8.56
CA LYS A 114 -1.00 -0.56 -7.87
C LYS A 114 -0.47 0.80 -8.30
N LEU A 115 0.24 1.47 -7.40
CA LEU A 115 0.99 2.70 -7.65
C LEU A 115 2.43 2.54 -7.16
N GLU A 116 3.37 2.49 -8.08
CA GLU A 116 4.81 2.39 -7.77
C GLU A 116 5.43 3.79 -7.68
N GLY A 117 6.35 3.96 -6.73
CA GLY A 117 7.02 5.24 -6.52
C GLY A 117 8.15 5.17 -5.50
N SER A 118 8.67 6.34 -5.15
CA SER A 118 9.76 6.49 -4.18
C SER A 118 9.35 7.43 -3.05
N VAL A 119 9.78 7.14 -1.83
CA VAL A 119 9.70 8.08 -0.71
C VAL A 119 11.04 8.78 -0.54
N THR A 120 11.00 10.10 -0.38
CA THR A 120 12.16 10.92 -0.02
C THR A 120 11.74 11.96 1.00
N GLY A 121 12.34 11.93 2.20
CA GLY A 121 11.96 12.82 3.30
C GLY A 121 10.48 12.70 3.69
N GLY A 122 9.91 11.50 3.61
CA GLY A 122 8.49 11.25 3.92
C GLY A 122 7.49 11.60 2.83
N VAL A 123 7.94 12.14 1.69
CA VAL A 123 7.07 12.48 0.56
C VAL A 123 7.12 11.36 -0.47
N PHE A 124 5.95 10.77 -0.77
CA PHE A 124 5.82 9.77 -1.83
C PHE A 124 5.69 10.46 -3.20
N THR A 125 6.54 10.05 -4.14
CA THR A 125 6.52 10.50 -5.54
C THR A 125 6.30 9.30 -6.45
N PRO A 126 5.19 9.24 -7.21
CA PRO A 126 4.95 8.18 -8.18
C PRO A 126 6.03 8.15 -9.26
N ASP A 127 6.37 6.96 -9.74
CA ASP A 127 7.27 6.82 -10.88
C ASP A 127 6.61 7.36 -12.16
N ALA A 128 7.42 7.81 -13.12
CA ALA A 128 6.92 8.46 -14.32
C ALA A 128 5.91 7.58 -15.08
N GLY A 129 4.74 8.14 -15.38
CA GLY A 129 3.66 7.43 -16.07
C GLY A 129 2.81 6.51 -15.19
N GLN A 130 3.13 6.37 -13.89
CA GLN A 130 2.29 5.64 -12.95
C GLN A 130 1.07 6.47 -12.56
N LYS A 131 -0.10 5.84 -12.65
CA LYS A 131 -1.38 6.36 -12.14
C LYS A 131 -2.18 5.20 -11.60
N LEU A 132 -2.86 5.40 -10.47
CA LEU A 132 -3.78 4.42 -9.94
C LEU A 132 -5.20 4.86 -10.30
N LEU A 133 -5.87 4.03 -11.09
CA LEU A 133 -7.21 4.29 -11.56
C LEU A 133 -8.13 3.24 -10.93
N LEU A 134 -9.10 3.66 -10.11
CA LEU A 134 -10.02 2.78 -9.40
C LEU A 134 -11.46 3.01 -9.88
N ASP A 135 -12.20 1.91 -10.08
CA ASP A 135 -13.60 1.91 -10.51
C ASP A 135 -14.58 2.18 -9.35
#